data_AF-A0A954Y247-F1
#
_entry.id   AF-A0A954Y247-F1
#
_cell.length_a   1.000
_cell.length_b   1.000
_cell.length_c   1.000
_cell.angle_alpha   90.00
_cell.angle_beta   90.00
_cell.angle_gamma   90.00
#
_symmetry.space_group_name_H-M   'P 1'
#
loop_
_entity.id
_entity.type
_entity.pdbx_description
1 polymer ?
#
loop_
_entity_poly.entity_id
_entity_poly.type
_entity_poly.pdbx_seq_one_letter_code
_entity_poly.pdbx_strand_id
1 'polypeptide(L)'
;MIDRSSLRRALLPGLILLLAFILRAWQLHGTGYTSDEVAELLLTRKPIASMLLDEDDDLFPPLYRPTVAIWIRLWRTELAARWLNVVYGVGAVAVVLAAGRELLGKRLGWWPALFLACAPFHIHYCREGRAYALYALFAAMMFWGALRVLNHNRRGDWILLTLSSAAAVWTHYYAGPLAVVVWAVLADREIRAGRWRALLTATAALGLLLAPTPILLHRAMADHPDESLPASFDVEALGYMYAMQALGYTVGPSMKDLRSMSAAEGIRQFLPWLAVVALTWAVLGWSAVCAIGRRRAFWLLALPTVLLIPALGYGGNLAGVGFFYRYAAWLPIPYALLIGAGASRSVKNWLVSCAAATLIAVNLLAFYNRLYDPAYAEEDFRAVATKLDELAEPGESVVVASHYMGQALHYYTGDSRPLASFPIFVQFEDVRQREIAEFLDTLQPGERYWIVSQWLPKDDVRRETRDAALQRLGAVLRAELNQTEIYEATR
;
A
#
# COMPACT_ATOMS: atom_id res chain seq x y z
N MET A 1 -2.02 18.25 -40.96
CA MET A 1 -2.39 16.84 -41.22
C MET A 1 -1.61 15.92 -40.29
N ILE A 2 -2.24 15.35 -39.27
CA ILE A 2 -1.59 14.35 -38.41
C ILE A 2 -1.45 13.06 -39.22
N ASP A 3 -0.22 12.54 -39.35
CA ASP A 3 0.07 11.28 -40.04
C ASP A 3 -0.77 10.14 -39.42
N ARG A 4 -1.59 9.47 -40.24
CA ARG A 4 -2.43 8.35 -39.78
C ARG A 4 -1.60 7.23 -39.13
N SER A 5 -0.32 7.10 -39.49
CA SER A 5 0.61 6.15 -38.88
C SER A 5 1.08 6.56 -37.49
N SER A 6 1.19 7.86 -37.18
CA SER A 6 1.54 8.35 -35.85
C SER A 6 0.35 8.24 -34.89
N LEU A 7 -0.87 8.49 -35.39
CA LEU A 7 -2.11 8.36 -34.62
C LEU A 7 -2.32 6.90 -34.16
N ARG A 8 -2.14 5.92 -35.06
CA ARG A 8 -2.22 4.48 -34.73
C ARG A 8 -1.16 4.04 -33.71
N ARG A 9 0.04 4.64 -33.76
CA ARG A 9 1.14 4.35 -32.82
C ARG A 9 0.90 4.93 -31.41
N ALA A 10 0.10 5.98 -31.30
CA ALA A 10 -0.27 6.62 -30.03
C ALA A 10 -1.55 6.03 -29.41
N LEU A 11 -2.44 5.44 -30.21
CA LEU A 11 -3.74 4.94 -29.77
C LEU A 11 -3.63 3.90 -28.65
N LEU A 12 -2.83 2.84 -28.84
CA LEU A 12 -2.71 1.76 -27.85
C LEU A 12 -2.18 2.25 -26.49
N PRO A 13 -1.06 3.03 -26.41
CA PRO A 13 -0.68 3.71 -25.18
C PRO A 13 -1.78 4.54 -24.54
N GLY A 14 -2.51 5.32 -25.34
CA GLY A 14 -3.63 6.13 -24.85
C GLY A 14 -4.74 5.28 -24.24
N LEU A 15 -5.10 4.16 -24.88
CA LEU A 15 -6.09 3.21 -24.37
C LEU A 15 -5.63 2.54 -23.06
N ILE A 16 -4.34 2.22 -22.92
CA ILE A 16 -3.80 1.65 -21.67
C ILE A 16 -3.87 2.68 -20.53
N LEU A 17 -3.56 3.95 -20.79
CA LEU A 17 -3.68 5.01 -19.79
C LEU A 17 -5.14 5.29 -19.42
N LEU A 18 -6.04 5.25 -20.41
CA LEU A 18 -7.48 5.36 -20.17
C LEU A 18 -7.99 4.18 -19.32
N LEU A 19 -7.58 2.96 -19.63
CA LEU A 19 -7.89 1.77 -18.83
C LEU A 19 -7.36 1.92 -17.39
N ALA A 20 -6.10 2.36 -17.24
CA ALA A 20 -5.51 2.59 -15.92
C ALA A 20 -6.29 3.63 -15.10
N PHE A 21 -6.76 4.70 -15.74
CA PHE A 21 -7.62 5.71 -15.14
C PHE A 21 -8.97 5.13 -14.71
N ILE A 22 -9.68 4.44 -15.62
CA ILE A 22 -10.99 3.85 -15.33
C ILE A 22 -10.92 2.88 -14.14
N LEU A 23 -9.97 1.94 -14.14
CA LEU A 23 -9.84 0.95 -13.07
C LEU A 23 -9.54 1.60 -11.69
N ARG A 24 -8.84 2.74 -11.67
CA ARG A 24 -8.52 3.46 -10.43
C ARG A 24 -9.64 4.40 -10.00
N ALA A 25 -10.36 5.02 -10.93
CA ALA A 25 -11.40 6.02 -10.65
C ALA A 25 -12.80 5.42 -10.41
N TRP A 26 -13.06 4.21 -10.91
CA TRP A 26 -14.39 3.60 -10.84
C TRP A 26 -14.84 3.38 -9.39
N GLN A 27 -15.98 3.94 -8.98
CA GLN A 27 -16.49 3.87 -7.60
C GLN A 27 -15.47 4.30 -6.52
N LEU A 28 -14.64 5.31 -6.81
CA LEU A 28 -13.58 5.76 -5.89
C LEU A 28 -14.08 6.18 -4.49
N HIS A 29 -15.33 6.65 -4.41
CA HIS A 29 -16.00 7.07 -3.15
C HIS A 29 -17.17 6.15 -2.77
N GLY A 30 -17.20 4.93 -3.32
CA GLY A 30 -18.22 3.93 -3.03
C GLY A 30 -18.24 3.54 -1.54
N THR A 31 -17.08 3.45 -0.91
CA THR A 31 -16.90 3.25 0.54
C THR A 31 -16.38 4.51 1.21
N GLY A 32 -16.67 4.65 2.50
CA GLY A 32 -16.06 5.65 3.37
C GLY A 32 -14.53 5.46 3.50
N TYR A 33 -13.92 6.41 4.19
CA TYR A 33 -12.51 6.39 4.57
C TYR A 33 -12.24 5.37 5.68
N THR A 34 -11.10 4.69 5.57
CA THR A 34 -10.54 3.87 6.65
C THR A 34 -10.01 4.77 7.77
N SER A 35 -9.70 4.19 8.93
CA SER A 35 -9.05 4.91 10.03
C SER A 35 -7.72 5.56 9.61
N ASP A 36 -6.90 4.82 8.87
CA ASP A 36 -5.63 5.30 8.33
C ASP A 36 -5.81 6.50 7.36
N GLU A 37 -6.86 6.51 6.52
CA GLU A 37 -7.15 7.64 5.62
C GLU A 37 -7.66 8.87 6.39
N VAL A 38 -8.48 8.68 7.42
CA VAL A 38 -8.96 9.81 8.24
C VAL A 38 -7.80 10.47 8.97
N ALA A 39 -6.89 9.69 9.58
CA ALA A 39 -5.71 10.24 10.24
C ALA A 39 -4.89 11.12 9.28
N GLU A 40 -4.66 10.62 8.05
CA GLU A 40 -3.96 11.38 7.01
C GLU A 40 -4.68 12.68 6.64
N LEU A 41 -6.01 12.63 6.45
CA LEU A 41 -6.82 13.81 6.14
C LEU A 41 -6.79 14.86 7.26
N LEU A 42 -6.90 14.45 8.52
CA LEU A 42 -6.84 15.35 9.66
C LEU A 42 -5.49 16.07 9.74
N LEU A 43 -4.39 15.35 9.49
CA LEU A 43 -3.05 15.95 9.45
C LEU A 43 -2.90 16.96 8.30
N THR A 44 -3.60 16.79 7.18
CA THR A 44 -3.55 17.75 6.05
C THR A 44 -4.14 19.14 6.38
N ARG A 45 -4.92 19.26 7.46
CA ARG A 45 -5.51 20.54 7.92
C ARG A 45 -4.47 21.48 8.53
N LYS A 46 -3.33 20.95 8.95
CA LYS A 46 -2.24 21.72 9.57
C LYS A 46 -1.51 22.62 8.54
N PRO A 47 -0.64 23.55 8.99
CA PRO A 47 0.23 24.31 8.09
C PRO A 47 1.21 23.39 7.32
N ILE A 48 1.53 23.73 6.08
CA ILE A 48 2.49 22.92 5.27
C ILE A 48 3.88 22.87 5.93
N ALA A 49 4.28 23.93 6.63
CA ALA A 49 5.57 23.98 7.31
C ALA A 49 5.68 22.92 8.43
N SER A 50 4.63 22.74 9.25
CA SER A 50 4.64 21.74 10.32
C SER A 50 4.69 20.31 9.76
N MET A 51 4.02 20.06 8.62
CA MET A 51 4.11 18.76 7.92
C MET A 51 5.52 18.44 7.41
N LEU A 52 6.27 19.47 6.98
CA LEU A 52 7.63 19.28 6.45
C LEU A 52 8.68 19.13 7.54
N LEU A 53 8.45 19.78 8.69
CA LEU A 53 9.33 19.74 9.85
C LEU A 53 9.07 18.54 10.76
N ASP A 54 7.99 17.80 10.48
CA ASP A 54 7.55 16.62 11.22
C ASP A 54 7.34 16.94 12.71
N GLU A 55 6.59 18.02 12.99
CA GLU A 55 6.31 18.50 14.36
C GLU A 55 5.24 17.67 15.09
N ASP A 56 4.69 16.66 14.42
CA ASP A 56 3.57 15.84 14.90
C ASP A 56 3.98 14.39 15.15
N ASP A 57 5.29 14.12 15.11
CA ASP A 57 5.87 12.83 15.46
C ASP A 57 5.24 11.66 14.67
N ASP A 58 5.09 11.85 13.36
CA ASP A 58 4.51 10.85 12.49
C ASP A 58 5.57 9.87 11.95
N LEU A 59 5.16 8.63 11.73
CA LEU A 59 6.01 7.55 11.24
C LEU A 59 6.35 7.67 9.74
N PHE A 60 5.72 8.60 9.03
CA PHE A 60 5.84 8.73 7.57
C PHE A 60 6.76 9.89 7.14
N PRO A 61 7.58 9.68 6.09
CA PRO A 61 8.36 10.75 5.49
C PRO A 61 7.49 11.92 4.96
N PRO A 62 8.04 13.15 4.96
CA PRO A 62 7.22 14.36 4.87
C PRO A 62 6.70 14.72 3.47
N LEU A 63 7.04 14.00 2.39
CA LEU A 63 6.73 14.49 1.03
C LEU A 63 5.26 14.34 0.63
N TYR A 64 4.60 13.25 1.04
CA TYR A 64 3.26 12.93 0.56
C TYR A 64 2.20 13.91 1.09
N ARG A 65 2.25 14.20 2.39
CA ARG A 65 1.20 14.98 3.04
C ARG A 65 1.05 16.40 2.51
N PRO A 66 2.13 17.18 2.28
CA PRO A 66 2.05 18.47 1.60
C PRO A 66 1.40 18.40 0.23
N THR A 67 1.65 17.36 -0.57
CA THR A 67 1.05 17.27 -1.91
C THR A 67 -0.45 17.06 -1.84
N VAL A 68 -0.93 16.21 -0.93
CA VAL A 68 -2.36 16.03 -0.65
C VAL A 68 -2.97 17.32 -0.13
N ALA A 69 -2.31 17.97 0.83
CA ALA A 69 -2.82 19.17 1.46
C ALA A 69 -2.93 20.35 0.48
N ILE A 70 -1.97 20.50 -0.46
CA ILE A 70 -2.05 21.48 -1.55
C ILE A 70 -3.21 21.14 -2.50
N TRP A 71 -3.36 19.85 -2.83
CA TRP A 71 -4.43 19.38 -3.72
C TRP A 71 -5.83 19.61 -3.13
N ILE A 72 -6.05 19.26 -1.86
CA ILE A 72 -7.32 19.50 -1.16
C ILE A 72 -7.64 20.99 -1.14
N ARG A 73 -6.65 21.86 -0.87
CA ARG A 73 -6.84 23.33 -0.91
C ARG A 73 -7.21 23.84 -2.30
N LEU A 74 -6.62 23.28 -3.35
CA LEU A 74 -6.91 23.65 -4.74
C LEU A 74 -8.36 23.29 -5.12
N TRP A 75 -8.82 22.11 -4.73
CA TRP A 75 -10.16 21.60 -5.06
C TRP A 75 -11.23 21.92 -4.02
N ARG A 76 -10.83 22.45 -2.85
CA ARG A 76 -11.69 22.82 -1.71
C ARG A 76 -12.57 21.67 -1.20
N THR A 77 -12.08 20.44 -1.29
CA THR A 77 -12.79 19.25 -0.78
C THR A 77 -11.81 18.12 -0.44
N GLU A 78 -12.03 17.47 0.71
CA GLU A 78 -11.26 16.29 1.15
C GLU A 78 -11.53 15.07 0.24
N LEU A 79 -12.69 15.05 -0.46
CA LEU A 79 -12.99 14.04 -1.49
C LEU A 79 -11.95 14.03 -2.62
N ALA A 80 -11.24 15.14 -2.84
CA ALA A 80 -10.20 15.24 -3.84
C ALA A 80 -8.95 14.41 -3.50
N ALA A 81 -8.73 14.03 -2.24
CA ALA A 81 -7.53 13.31 -1.80
C ALA A 81 -7.31 12.00 -2.59
N ARG A 82 -8.34 11.15 -2.69
CA ARG A 82 -8.27 9.89 -3.47
C ARG A 82 -8.00 10.14 -4.96
N TRP A 83 -8.51 11.25 -5.53
CA TRP A 83 -8.25 11.60 -6.94
C TRP A 83 -6.78 11.91 -7.21
N LEU A 84 -6.05 12.50 -6.24
CA LEU A 84 -4.62 12.71 -6.38
C LEU A 84 -3.87 11.37 -6.51
N ASN A 85 -4.29 10.36 -5.76
CA ASN A 85 -3.69 9.02 -5.82
C ASN A 85 -4.03 8.28 -7.12
N VAL A 86 -5.21 8.54 -7.71
CA VAL A 86 -5.51 8.12 -9.09
C VAL A 86 -4.52 8.75 -10.07
N VAL A 87 -4.23 10.05 -9.94
CA VAL A 87 -3.26 10.75 -10.80
C VAL A 87 -1.86 10.14 -10.65
N TYR A 88 -1.40 9.89 -9.43
CA TYR A 88 -0.13 9.22 -9.19
C TYR A 88 -0.09 7.81 -9.80
N GLY A 89 -1.17 7.06 -9.64
CA GLY A 89 -1.27 5.71 -10.17
C GLY A 89 -1.23 5.64 -11.70
N VAL A 90 -1.94 6.54 -12.39
CA VAL A 90 -1.89 6.67 -13.86
C VAL A 90 -0.52 7.17 -14.30
N GLY A 91 0.08 8.10 -13.55
CA GLY A 91 1.45 8.55 -13.75
C GLY A 91 2.45 7.40 -13.68
N ALA A 92 2.31 6.48 -12.72
CA ALA A 92 3.19 5.32 -12.57
C ALA A 92 3.09 4.41 -13.79
N VAL A 93 1.88 4.18 -14.32
CA VAL A 93 1.66 3.43 -15.57
C VAL A 93 2.32 4.12 -16.77
N ALA A 94 2.23 5.45 -16.87
CA ALA A 94 2.88 6.21 -17.93
C ALA A 94 4.41 6.11 -17.86
N VAL A 95 4.98 6.16 -16.66
CA VAL A 95 6.42 5.98 -16.44
C VAL A 95 6.85 4.55 -16.76
N VAL A 96 6.07 3.54 -16.36
CA VAL A 96 6.35 2.14 -16.72
C VAL A 96 6.22 1.89 -18.23
N LEU A 97 5.34 2.58 -18.94
CA LEU A 97 5.33 2.58 -20.40
C LEU A 97 6.64 3.13 -20.98
N ALA A 98 7.17 4.22 -20.41
CA ALA A 98 8.46 4.78 -20.83
C ALA A 98 9.62 3.82 -20.53
N ALA A 99 9.65 3.23 -19.33
CA ALA A 99 10.62 2.22 -18.94
C ALA A 99 10.54 0.95 -19.79
N GLY A 100 9.33 0.48 -20.11
CA GLY A 100 9.09 -0.66 -20.99
C GLY A 100 9.59 -0.40 -22.40
N ARG A 101 9.46 0.82 -22.93
CA ARG A 101 10.02 1.21 -24.23
C ARG A 101 11.54 1.29 -24.21
N GLU A 102 12.12 1.69 -23.09
CA GLU A 102 13.57 1.67 -22.88
C GLU A 102 14.11 0.23 -22.83
N LEU A 103 13.33 -0.69 -22.25
CA LEU A 103 13.70 -2.11 -22.08
C LEU A 103 13.47 -2.96 -23.34
N LEU A 104 12.34 -2.77 -24.03
CA LEU A 104 11.84 -3.67 -25.09
C LEU A 104 11.67 -2.97 -26.45
N GLY A 105 11.96 -1.67 -26.52
CA GLY A 105 11.74 -0.85 -27.70
C GLY A 105 10.29 -0.38 -27.86
N LYS A 106 10.06 0.51 -28.83
CA LYS A 106 8.78 1.22 -29.03
C LYS A 106 7.59 0.32 -29.35
N ARG A 107 7.82 -0.84 -29.98
CA ARG A 107 6.77 -1.76 -30.45
C ARG A 107 6.20 -2.65 -29.34
N LEU A 108 7.03 -3.02 -28.36
CA LEU A 108 6.69 -4.01 -27.34
C LEU A 108 6.66 -3.42 -25.93
N GLY A 109 7.17 -2.20 -25.72
CA GLY A 109 7.23 -1.54 -24.43
C GLY A 109 5.90 -1.19 -23.77
N TRP A 110 4.77 -1.48 -24.43
CA TRP A 110 3.43 -1.31 -23.85
C TRP A 110 3.02 -2.48 -22.94
N TRP A 111 3.63 -3.66 -23.08
CA TRP A 111 3.29 -4.84 -22.27
C TRP A 111 3.45 -4.58 -20.76
N PRO A 112 4.59 -4.06 -20.25
CA PRO A 112 4.71 -3.70 -18.84
C PRO A 112 3.65 -2.74 -18.34
N ALA A 113 3.29 -1.74 -19.15
CA ALA A 113 2.28 -0.76 -18.79
C ALA A 113 0.89 -1.39 -18.68
N LEU A 114 0.54 -2.33 -19.56
CA LEU A 114 -0.72 -3.06 -19.47
C LEU A 114 -0.79 -3.90 -18.18
N PHE A 115 0.29 -4.62 -17.83
CA PHE A 115 0.31 -5.41 -16.59
C PHE A 115 0.19 -4.53 -15.35
N LEU A 116 0.86 -3.38 -15.30
CA LEU A 116 0.72 -2.45 -14.17
C LEU A 116 -0.66 -1.77 -14.15
N ALA A 117 -1.24 -1.46 -15.31
CA ALA A 117 -2.58 -0.88 -15.41
C ALA A 117 -3.62 -1.78 -14.76
N CYS A 118 -3.49 -3.10 -14.97
CA CYS A 118 -4.38 -4.12 -14.42
C CYS A 118 -3.91 -4.70 -13.07
N ALA A 119 -2.76 -4.33 -12.51
CA ALA A 119 -2.23 -4.97 -11.30
C ALA A 119 -3.11 -4.66 -10.07
N PRO A 120 -3.82 -5.65 -9.48
CA PRO A 120 -4.82 -5.39 -8.46
C PRO A 120 -4.22 -4.78 -7.18
N PHE A 121 -3.04 -5.23 -6.77
CA PHE A 121 -2.30 -4.65 -5.64
C PHE A 121 -1.99 -3.16 -5.85
N HIS A 122 -1.51 -2.78 -7.03
CA HIS A 122 -1.22 -1.38 -7.32
C HIS A 122 -2.51 -0.56 -7.47
N ILE A 123 -3.60 -1.13 -8.02
CA ILE A 123 -4.89 -0.46 -8.10
C ILE A 123 -5.42 -0.16 -6.69
N HIS A 124 -5.36 -1.13 -5.78
CA HIS A 124 -5.81 -0.99 -4.39
C HIS A 124 -5.16 0.23 -3.71
N TYR A 125 -3.83 0.31 -3.72
CA TYR A 125 -3.10 1.44 -3.10
C TYR A 125 -3.23 2.78 -3.86
N CYS A 126 -3.70 2.77 -5.11
CA CYS A 126 -4.04 4.00 -5.83
C CYS A 126 -5.42 4.56 -5.47
N ARG A 127 -6.25 3.76 -4.78
CA ARG A 127 -7.62 4.13 -4.39
C ARG A 127 -7.72 4.58 -2.94
N GLU A 128 -6.78 4.16 -2.11
CA GLU A 128 -6.62 4.60 -0.73
C GLU A 128 -5.87 5.95 -0.71
N GLY A 129 -6.29 6.89 0.14
CA GLY A 129 -5.70 8.22 0.33
C GLY A 129 -4.36 8.23 1.07
N ARG A 130 -3.44 7.30 0.80
CA ARG A 130 -2.13 7.16 1.46
C ARG A 130 -0.91 7.30 0.54
N ALA A 131 0.28 7.37 1.13
CA ALA A 131 1.54 7.64 0.43
C ALA A 131 1.95 6.60 -0.63
N TYR A 132 1.35 5.41 -0.62
CA TYR A 132 1.77 4.26 -1.44
C TYR A 132 1.70 4.51 -2.95
N ALA A 133 0.71 5.25 -3.45
CA ALA A 133 0.60 5.56 -4.88
C ALA A 133 1.74 6.48 -5.36
N LEU A 134 2.06 7.52 -4.57
CA LEU A 134 3.17 8.42 -4.85
C LEU A 134 4.52 7.69 -4.74
N TYR A 135 4.64 6.80 -3.76
CA TYR A 135 5.81 5.97 -3.60
C TYR A 135 6.04 5.07 -4.82
N ALA A 136 5.01 4.37 -5.30
CA ALA A 136 5.09 3.54 -6.49
C ALA A 136 5.46 4.35 -7.75
N LEU A 137 4.96 5.58 -7.87
CA LEU A 137 5.31 6.49 -8.96
C LEU A 137 6.81 6.87 -8.94
N PHE A 138 7.36 7.27 -7.80
CA PHE A 138 8.80 7.58 -7.72
C PHE A 138 9.68 6.34 -7.86
N ALA A 139 9.24 5.18 -7.37
CA ALA A 139 9.91 3.91 -7.65
C ALA A 139 9.94 3.61 -9.16
N ALA A 140 8.83 3.83 -9.88
CA ALA A 140 8.79 3.71 -11.34
C ALA A 140 9.78 4.65 -12.04
N MET A 141 9.87 5.90 -11.60
CA MET A 141 10.84 6.87 -12.13
C MET A 141 12.28 6.45 -11.84
N MET A 142 12.54 5.88 -10.66
CA MET A 142 13.86 5.37 -10.27
C MET A 142 14.30 4.20 -11.15
N PHE A 143 13.43 3.21 -11.38
CA PHE A 143 13.72 2.11 -12.31
C PHE A 143 13.89 2.60 -13.75
N TRP A 144 13.08 3.56 -14.19
CA TRP A 144 13.23 4.16 -15.52
C TRP A 144 14.56 4.90 -15.66
N GLY A 145 14.93 5.74 -14.69
CA GLY A 145 16.21 6.45 -14.64
C GLY A 145 17.39 5.49 -14.66
N ALA A 146 17.35 4.42 -13.88
CA ALA A 146 18.37 3.37 -13.87
C ALA A 146 18.53 2.69 -15.24
N LEU A 147 17.43 2.35 -15.91
CA LEU A 147 17.47 1.78 -17.27
C LEU A 147 18.07 2.78 -18.28
N ARG A 148 17.76 4.07 -18.16
CA ARG A 148 18.33 5.11 -19.01
C ARG A 148 19.82 5.31 -18.78
N VAL A 149 20.29 5.25 -17.53
CA VAL A 149 21.73 5.25 -17.22
C VAL A 149 22.43 4.05 -17.87
N LEU A 150 21.82 2.86 -17.82
CA LEU A 150 22.37 1.66 -18.47
C LEU A 150 22.45 1.77 -20.00
N ASN A 151 21.51 2.47 -20.64
CA ASN A 151 21.39 2.50 -22.10
C ASN A 151 22.03 3.74 -22.75
N HIS A 152 21.87 4.92 -22.13
CA HIS A 152 22.29 6.21 -22.71
C HIS A 152 23.37 6.90 -21.90
N ASN A 153 23.34 6.77 -20.57
CA ASN A 153 24.31 7.33 -19.64
C ASN A 153 24.55 8.85 -19.80
N ARG A 154 23.49 9.65 -19.91
CA ARG A 154 23.56 11.11 -20.03
C ARG A 154 23.34 11.77 -18.67
N ARG A 155 23.76 13.04 -18.53
CA ARG A 155 23.55 13.83 -17.31
C ARG A 155 22.09 13.85 -16.85
N GLY A 156 21.15 13.98 -17.79
CA GLY A 156 19.71 13.96 -17.48
C GLY A 156 19.22 12.62 -16.91
N ASP A 157 19.86 11.51 -17.28
CA ASP A 157 19.49 10.18 -16.78
C ASP A 157 19.93 10.01 -15.31
N TRP A 158 21.11 10.53 -14.96
CA TRP A 158 21.60 10.60 -13.58
C TRP A 158 20.78 11.55 -12.71
N ILE A 159 20.36 12.70 -13.24
CA ILE A 159 19.46 13.63 -12.54
C ILE A 159 18.13 12.94 -12.25
N LEU A 160 17.52 12.29 -13.25
CA LEU A 160 16.27 11.54 -13.07
C LEU A 160 16.42 10.47 -11.99
N LEU A 161 17.47 9.65 -12.05
CA LEU A 161 17.73 8.62 -11.03
C LEU A 161 17.90 9.22 -9.64
N THR A 162 18.71 10.27 -9.51
CA THR A 162 18.99 10.92 -8.22
C THR A 162 17.74 11.53 -7.59
N LEU A 163 17.01 12.35 -8.34
CA LEU A 163 15.81 13.02 -7.83
C LEU A 163 14.68 12.05 -7.51
N SER A 164 14.49 11.01 -8.34
CA SER A 164 13.46 9.99 -8.07
C SER A 164 13.81 9.10 -6.88
N SER A 165 15.09 8.74 -6.68
CA SER A 165 15.53 8.04 -5.46
C SER A 165 15.29 8.89 -4.22
N ALA A 166 15.68 10.17 -4.23
CA ALA A 166 15.45 11.06 -3.11
C ALA A 166 13.94 11.23 -2.81
N ALA A 167 13.14 11.51 -3.83
CA ALA A 167 11.70 11.70 -3.68
C ALA A 167 11.00 10.41 -3.19
N ALA A 168 11.44 9.23 -3.62
CA ALA A 168 10.90 7.97 -3.11
C ALA A 168 11.17 7.79 -1.60
N VAL A 169 12.39 8.09 -1.14
CA VAL A 169 12.76 8.01 0.30
C VAL A 169 11.99 9.04 1.12
N TRP A 170 11.84 10.25 0.59
CA TRP A 170 11.04 11.30 1.22
C TRP A 170 9.54 11.02 1.19
N THR A 171 9.08 9.98 0.47
CA THR A 171 7.69 9.50 0.50
C THR A 171 7.52 8.28 1.42
N HIS A 172 8.52 7.39 1.46
CA HIS A 172 8.47 6.17 2.27
C HIS A 172 9.88 5.67 2.61
N TYR A 173 10.19 5.46 3.90
CA TYR A 173 11.56 5.12 4.35
C TYR A 173 12.11 3.82 3.74
N TYR A 174 11.24 2.83 3.49
CA TYR A 174 11.60 1.59 2.80
C TYR A 174 12.08 1.76 1.35
N ALA A 175 11.96 2.95 0.77
CA ALA A 175 12.59 3.27 -0.51
C ALA A 175 14.13 3.37 -0.40
N GLY A 176 14.68 3.62 0.79
CA GLY A 176 16.12 3.73 1.03
C GLY A 176 16.84 2.42 0.69
N PRO A 177 16.47 1.29 1.31
CA PRO A 177 16.99 -0.02 0.94
C PRO A 177 16.80 -0.37 -0.55
N LEU A 178 15.65 -0.01 -1.14
CA LEU A 178 15.43 -0.18 -2.58
C LEU A 178 16.42 0.62 -3.43
N ALA A 179 16.64 1.89 -3.09
CA ALA A 179 17.63 2.73 -3.76
C ALA A 179 19.04 2.14 -3.63
N VAL A 180 19.43 1.66 -2.44
CA VAL A 180 20.74 1.00 -2.25
C VAL A 180 20.93 -0.17 -3.23
N VAL A 181 19.95 -1.06 -3.36
CA VAL A 181 20.04 -2.20 -4.29
C VAL A 181 20.14 -1.72 -5.75
N VAL A 182 19.29 -0.78 -6.16
CA VAL A 182 19.31 -0.22 -7.52
C VAL A 182 20.65 0.42 -7.85
N TRP A 183 21.18 1.26 -6.95
CA TRP A 183 22.44 1.96 -7.15
C TRP A 183 23.64 1.02 -7.10
N ALA A 184 23.64 -0.02 -6.25
CA ALA A 184 24.70 -1.02 -6.19
C ALA A 184 24.84 -1.79 -7.51
N VAL A 185 23.72 -2.17 -8.15
CA VAL A 185 23.72 -2.84 -9.46
C VAL A 185 24.35 -1.96 -10.55
N LEU A 186 24.15 -0.64 -10.47
CA LEU A 186 24.77 0.32 -11.39
C LEU A 186 26.24 0.57 -11.07
N ALA A 187 26.61 0.66 -9.79
CA ALA A 187 27.94 1.03 -9.33
C ALA A 187 29.04 0.12 -9.90
N ASP A 188 28.89 -1.20 -9.80
CA ASP A 188 29.87 -2.17 -10.32
C ASP A 188 30.16 -1.96 -11.82
N ARG A 189 29.11 -1.68 -12.60
CA ARG A 189 29.24 -1.41 -14.04
C ARG A 189 30.03 -0.13 -14.29
N GLU A 190 29.59 0.94 -13.66
CA GLU A 190 30.05 2.28 -13.98
C GLU A 190 31.49 2.50 -13.50
N ILE A 191 31.87 1.87 -12.38
CA ILE A 191 33.26 1.78 -11.92
C ILE A 191 34.12 1.05 -12.95
N ARG A 192 33.74 -0.17 -13.37
CA ARG A 192 34.50 -0.94 -14.38
C ARG A 192 34.59 -0.25 -15.74
N ALA A 193 33.62 0.59 -16.07
CA ALA A 193 33.61 1.38 -17.30
C ALA A 193 34.41 2.70 -17.18
N GLY A 194 35.07 2.97 -16.05
CA GLY A 194 35.85 4.18 -15.81
C GLY A 194 35.02 5.44 -15.54
N ARG A 195 33.71 5.29 -15.28
CA ARG A 195 32.73 6.39 -15.13
C ARG A 195 32.41 6.72 -13.66
N TRP A 196 33.34 6.39 -12.76
CA TRP A 196 33.21 6.56 -11.31
C TRP A 196 32.96 8.01 -10.88
N ARG A 197 33.39 9.02 -11.65
CA ARG A 197 33.15 10.43 -11.32
C ARG A 197 31.66 10.78 -11.40
N ALA A 198 30.97 10.34 -12.47
CA ALA A 198 29.53 10.58 -12.62
C ALA A 198 28.75 9.90 -11.49
N LEU A 199 29.09 8.63 -11.21
CA LEU A 199 28.55 7.88 -10.09
C LEU A 199 28.78 8.61 -8.76
N LEU A 200 30.01 9.02 -8.46
CA LEU A 200 30.36 9.73 -7.23
C LEU A 200 29.59 11.05 -7.09
N THR A 201 29.50 11.84 -8.15
CA THR A 201 28.75 13.11 -8.13
C THR A 201 27.26 12.90 -7.88
N ALA A 202 26.67 11.87 -8.49
CA ALA A 202 25.26 11.54 -8.33
C ALA A 202 24.99 10.98 -6.92
N THR A 203 25.87 10.12 -6.40
CA THR A 203 25.79 9.59 -5.03
C THR A 203 25.96 10.70 -3.99
N ALA A 204 26.90 11.64 -4.20
CA ALA A 204 27.07 12.79 -3.31
C ALA A 204 25.84 13.71 -3.33
N ALA A 205 25.26 13.96 -4.51
CA ALA A 205 24.02 14.71 -4.63
C ALA A 205 22.83 14.01 -3.94
N LEU A 206 22.71 12.68 -4.10
CA LEU A 206 21.70 11.90 -3.39
C LEU A 206 21.90 11.98 -1.87
N GLY A 207 23.13 11.81 -1.38
CA GLY A 207 23.45 11.91 0.03
C GLY A 207 23.11 13.29 0.62
N LEU A 208 23.36 14.37 -0.13
CA LEU A 208 22.96 15.72 0.27
C LEU A 208 21.43 15.88 0.36
N LEU A 209 20.69 15.36 -0.62
CA LEU A 209 19.22 15.39 -0.62
C LEU A 209 18.61 14.53 0.51
N LEU A 210 19.31 13.49 0.96
CA LEU A 210 18.89 12.60 2.04
C LEU A 210 19.47 12.98 3.40
N ALA A 211 20.25 14.06 3.49
CA ALA A 211 20.90 14.46 4.74
C ALA A 211 19.93 14.67 5.92
N PRO A 212 18.69 15.17 5.74
CA PRO A 212 17.71 15.27 6.83
C PRO A 212 17.10 13.93 7.27
N THR A 213 17.11 12.91 6.39
CA THR A 213 16.36 11.66 6.60
C THR A 213 16.72 10.91 7.88
N PRO A 214 18.00 10.79 8.32
CA PRO A 214 18.32 10.13 9.58
C PRO A 214 17.73 10.82 10.82
N ILE A 215 17.62 12.15 10.80
CA ILE A 215 17.04 12.92 11.90
C ILE A 215 15.53 12.69 11.96
N LEU A 216 14.86 12.77 10.80
CA LEU A 216 13.42 12.50 10.69
C LEU A 216 13.08 11.06 11.08
N LEU A 217 13.87 10.09 10.61
CA LEU A 217 13.69 8.69 10.98
C LEU A 217 13.92 8.47 12.48
N HIS A 218 14.90 9.14 13.09
CA HIS A 218 15.14 9.02 14.53
C HIS A 218 13.96 9.53 15.36
N ARG A 219 13.36 10.67 14.97
CA ARG A 219 12.14 11.21 15.61
C ARG A 219 10.98 10.25 15.48
N ALA A 220 10.66 9.86 14.24
CA ALA A 220 9.63 8.85 13.97
C ALA A 220 9.80 7.57 14.82
N MET A 221 11.03 7.08 15.02
CA MET A 221 11.28 5.90 15.83
C MET A 221 11.23 6.16 17.35
N ALA A 222 11.46 7.39 17.81
CA ALA A 222 11.40 7.74 19.23
C ALA A 222 9.95 7.80 19.75
N ASP A 223 9.02 8.17 18.88
CA ASP A 223 7.60 8.31 19.21
C ASP A 223 6.78 7.05 18.88
N HIS A 224 7.46 5.94 18.59
CA HIS A 224 6.80 4.65 18.45
C HIS A 224 6.20 4.25 19.80
N PRO A 225 4.87 4.11 19.92
CA PRO A 225 4.26 3.73 21.19
C PRO A 225 4.74 2.33 21.60
N ASP A 226 5.18 2.20 22.85
CA ASP A 226 5.65 0.96 23.49
C ASP A 226 4.62 -0.19 23.39
N GLU A 227 3.35 0.12 23.11
CA GLU A 227 2.23 -0.81 23.03
C GLU A 227 1.94 -1.35 21.62
N SER A 228 2.69 -0.90 20.59
CA SER A 228 2.45 -1.37 19.22
C SER A 228 2.91 -2.82 19.02
N LEU A 229 1.99 -3.69 18.58
CA LEU A 229 2.31 -5.07 18.23
C LEU A 229 3.08 -5.10 16.89
N PRO A 230 4.37 -5.50 16.86
CA PRO A 230 5.11 -5.59 15.61
C PRO A 230 4.46 -6.62 14.69
N ALA A 231 4.30 -6.29 13.41
CA ALA A 231 3.86 -7.25 12.41
C ALA A 231 5.01 -8.25 12.15
N SER A 232 4.90 -9.44 12.75
CA SER A 232 5.85 -10.52 12.52
C SER A 232 5.89 -10.89 11.04
N PHE A 233 7.09 -11.16 10.53
CA PHE A 233 7.31 -11.54 9.15
C PHE A 233 7.87 -12.97 9.05
N ASP A 234 7.00 -13.94 8.80
CA ASP A 234 7.38 -15.34 8.63
C ASP A 234 7.32 -15.77 7.15
N VAL A 235 7.48 -17.07 6.90
CA VAL A 235 7.41 -17.64 5.55
C VAL A 235 6.00 -17.51 4.95
N GLU A 236 4.96 -17.53 5.79
CA GLU A 236 3.57 -17.38 5.36
C GLU A 236 3.31 -15.94 4.90
N ALA A 237 3.77 -14.94 5.65
CA ALA A 237 3.74 -13.53 5.27
C ALA A 237 4.52 -13.27 3.98
N LEU A 238 5.68 -13.90 3.80
CA LEU A 238 6.46 -13.82 2.56
C LEU A 238 5.67 -14.37 1.36
N GLY A 239 5.10 -15.57 1.52
CA GLY A 239 4.29 -16.22 0.48
C GLY A 239 3.06 -15.40 0.12
N TYR A 240 2.35 -14.92 1.15
CA TYR A 240 1.19 -14.05 0.99
C TYR A 240 1.54 -12.78 0.23
N MET A 241 2.60 -12.07 0.63
CA MET A 241 3.00 -10.82 -0.01
C MET A 241 3.30 -10.99 -1.51
N TYR A 242 3.99 -12.07 -1.92
CA TYR A 242 4.18 -12.33 -3.35
C TYR A 242 2.88 -12.74 -4.05
N ALA A 243 2.03 -13.55 -3.42
CA ALA A 243 0.75 -13.94 -4.00
C ALA A 243 -0.13 -12.72 -4.29
N MET A 244 -0.17 -11.74 -3.37
CA MET A 244 -0.96 -10.51 -3.53
C MET A 244 -0.53 -9.67 -4.75
N GLN A 245 0.70 -9.82 -5.26
CA GLN A 245 1.14 -9.10 -6.47
C GLN A 245 0.32 -9.47 -7.71
N ALA A 246 -0.12 -10.73 -7.81
CA ALA A 246 -1.00 -11.19 -8.88
C ALA A 246 -2.46 -11.29 -8.45
N LEU A 247 -2.73 -11.70 -7.21
CA LEU A 247 -4.08 -11.97 -6.75
C LEU A 247 -4.79 -10.73 -6.20
N GLY A 248 -4.05 -9.68 -5.84
CA GLY A 248 -4.57 -8.66 -4.93
C GLY A 248 -5.07 -9.27 -3.63
N TYR A 249 -5.85 -8.52 -2.86
CA TYR A 249 -6.43 -8.98 -1.58
C TYR A 249 -7.73 -9.77 -1.73
N THR A 250 -8.13 -10.11 -2.95
CA THR A 250 -9.54 -10.39 -3.28
C THR A 250 -9.73 -11.63 -4.13
N VAL A 251 -8.76 -12.53 -4.11
CA VAL A 251 -8.86 -13.86 -4.72
C VAL A 251 -8.36 -14.88 -3.72
N GLY A 252 -9.18 -15.87 -3.39
CA GLY A 252 -8.95 -16.80 -2.28
C GLY A 252 -9.67 -16.36 -1.00
N PRO A 253 -9.36 -16.93 0.17
CA PRO A 253 -9.99 -16.55 1.44
C PRO A 253 -9.85 -15.05 1.74
N SER A 254 -10.89 -14.43 2.32
CA SER A 254 -10.80 -13.04 2.79
C SER A 254 -9.87 -12.90 3.99
N MET A 255 -9.45 -11.68 4.33
CA MET A 255 -8.65 -11.45 5.53
C MET A 255 -9.37 -11.87 6.82
N LYS A 256 -10.71 -11.72 6.86
CA LYS A 256 -11.55 -12.18 7.97
C LYS A 256 -11.50 -13.71 8.06
N ASP A 257 -11.63 -14.39 6.92
CA ASP A 257 -11.56 -15.85 6.84
C ASP A 257 -10.20 -16.36 7.29
N LEU A 258 -9.10 -15.80 6.76
CA LEU A 258 -7.73 -16.20 7.10
C LEU A 258 -7.42 -16.08 8.58
N ARG A 259 -7.97 -15.06 9.24
CA ARG A 259 -7.83 -14.85 10.69
C ARG A 259 -8.68 -15.80 11.52
N SER A 260 -9.65 -16.48 10.92
CA SER A 260 -10.59 -17.39 11.60
C SER A 260 -10.33 -18.88 11.34
N MET A 261 -9.45 -19.21 10.40
CA MET A 261 -9.11 -20.58 10.01
C MET A 261 -7.66 -20.92 10.33
N SER A 262 -7.33 -22.22 10.31
CA SER A 262 -5.94 -22.65 10.42
C SER A 262 -5.15 -22.30 9.15
N ALA A 263 -3.84 -22.08 9.30
CA ALA A 263 -2.95 -21.82 8.16
C ALA A 263 -3.04 -22.93 7.08
N ALA A 264 -3.17 -24.20 7.49
CA ALA A 264 -3.31 -25.32 6.57
C ALA A 264 -4.58 -25.24 5.70
N GLU A 265 -5.70 -24.79 6.28
CA GLU A 265 -6.95 -24.58 5.54
C GLU A 265 -6.83 -23.38 4.59
N GLY A 266 -6.25 -22.27 5.07
CA GLY A 266 -5.98 -21.09 4.23
C GLY A 266 -5.12 -21.44 3.02
N ILE A 267 -4.01 -22.16 3.23
CA ILE A 267 -3.13 -22.63 2.16
C ILE A 267 -3.87 -23.53 1.17
N ARG A 268 -4.71 -24.46 1.66
CA ARG A 268 -5.50 -25.36 0.80
C ARG A 268 -6.43 -24.59 -0.11
N GLN A 269 -7.10 -23.56 0.40
CA GLN A 269 -8.00 -22.72 -0.38
C GLN A 269 -7.26 -21.80 -1.37
N PHE A 270 -6.05 -21.37 -1.02
CA PHE A 270 -5.17 -20.62 -1.94
C PHE A 270 -4.51 -21.49 -3.00
N LEU A 271 -4.32 -22.79 -2.76
CA LEU A 271 -3.50 -23.66 -3.60
C LEU A 271 -3.86 -23.64 -5.09
N PRO A 272 -5.14 -23.67 -5.52
CA PRO A 272 -5.48 -23.59 -6.94
C PRO A 272 -5.03 -22.26 -7.57
N TRP A 273 -5.21 -21.15 -6.85
CA TRP A 273 -4.80 -19.82 -7.30
C TRP A 273 -3.29 -19.68 -7.33
N LEU A 274 -2.60 -20.17 -6.30
CA LEU A 274 -1.14 -20.22 -6.27
C LEU A 274 -0.57 -21.06 -7.41
N ALA A 275 -1.20 -22.19 -7.76
CA ALA A 275 -0.78 -23.01 -8.90
C ALA A 275 -0.93 -22.25 -10.23
N VAL A 276 -2.07 -21.58 -10.46
CA VAL A 276 -2.28 -20.76 -11.66
C VAL A 276 -1.26 -19.62 -11.75
N VAL A 277 -1.06 -18.90 -10.64
CA VAL A 277 -0.08 -17.81 -10.55
C VAL A 277 1.35 -18.34 -10.77
N ALA A 278 1.74 -19.42 -10.11
CA ALA A 278 3.06 -20.02 -10.26
C ALA A 278 3.34 -20.47 -11.70
N LEU A 279 2.36 -21.12 -12.35
CA LEU A 279 2.50 -21.55 -13.76
C LEU A 279 2.62 -20.37 -14.71
N THR A 280 1.75 -19.36 -14.56
CA THR A 280 1.81 -18.15 -15.41
C THR A 280 3.13 -17.40 -15.20
N TRP A 281 3.59 -17.28 -13.96
CA TRP A 281 4.85 -16.63 -13.62
C TRP A 281 6.06 -17.43 -14.10
N ALA A 282 6.04 -18.75 -14.04
CA ALA A 282 7.10 -19.59 -14.58
C ALA A 282 7.23 -19.40 -16.09
N VAL A 283 6.11 -19.44 -16.83
CA VAL A 283 6.10 -19.25 -18.29
C VAL A 283 6.55 -17.84 -18.66
N LEU A 284 5.98 -16.81 -18.03
CA LEU A 284 6.28 -15.41 -18.35
C LEU A 284 7.68 -15.03 -17.87
N GLY A 285 8.10 -15.48 -16.69
CA GLY A 285 9.44 -15.26 -16.13
C GLY A 285 10.52 -15.92 -16.98
N TRP A 286 10.34 -17.17 -17.40
CA TRP A 286 11.26 -17.83 -18.33
C TRP A 286 11.32 -17.09 -19.67
N SER A 287 10.16 -16.70 -20.21
CA SER A 287 10.08 -15.90 -21.42
C SER A 287 10.78 -14.54 -21.26
N ALA A 288 10.74 -13.93 -20.07
CA ALA A 288 11.41 -12.67 -19.77
C ALA A 288 12.94 -12.83 -19.79
N VAL A 289 13.47 -13.92 -19.24
CA VAL A 289 14.89 -14.28 -19.35
C VAL A 289 15.28 -14.43 -20.83
N CYS A 290 14.45 -15.06 -21.66
CA CYS A 290 14.70 -15.16 -23.10
C CYS A 290 14.57 -13.81 -23.84
N ALA A 291 13.75 -12.88 -23.36
CA ALA A 291 13.50 -11.57 -23.98
C ALA A 291 14.62 -10.56 -23.67
N ILE A 292 14.99 -10.44 -22.39
CA ILE A 292 15.98 -9.47 -21.90
C ILE A 292 17.40 -10.07 -21.92
N GLY A 293 17.52 -11.40 -21.79
CA GLY A 293 18.78 -12.09 -21.55
C GLY A 293 19.26 -11.91 -20.11
N ARG A 294 20.41 -12.52 -19.77
CA ARG A 294 21.12 -12.33 -18.48
C ARG A 294 21.86 -10.99 -18.40
N ARG A 295 21.29 -9.93 -18.98
CA ARG A 295 21.87 -8.59 -19.00
C ARG A 295 21.69 -7.93 -17.63
N ARG A 296 22.49 -6.90 -17.32
CA ARG A 296 22.35 -6.15 -16.06
C ARG A 296 20.93 -5.58 -15.84
N ALA A 297 20.22 -5.23 -16.91
CA ALA A 297 18.81 -4.80 -16.83
C ALA A 297 17.90 -5.89 -16.21
N PHE A 298 18.17 -7.17 -16.44
CA PHE A 298 17.43 -8.26 -15.78
C PHE A 298 17.70 -8.26 -14.27
N TRP A 299 18.97 -8.22 -13.86
CA TRP A 299 19.35 -8.25 -12.45
C TRP A 299 18.92 -6.99 -11.68
N LEU A 300 18.90 -5.84 -12.35
CA LEU A 300 18.35 -4.58 -11.81
C LEU A 300 16.88 -4.75 -11.39
N LEU A 301 16.11 -5.55 -12.12
CA LEU A 301 14.70 -5.81 -11.82
C LEU A 301 14.53 -7.01 -10.88
N ALA A 302 15.28 -8.08 -11.10
CA ALA A 302 15.13 -9.35 -10.37
C ALA A 302 15.67 -9.29 -8.93
N LEU A 303 16.82 -8.65 -8.68
CA LEU A 303 17.43 -8.63 -7.34
C LEU A 303 16.55 -7.91 -6.30
N PRO A 304 16.03 -6.68 -6.57
CA PRO A 304 15.08 -6.07 -5.64
C PRO A 304 13.84 -6.93 -5.47
N THR A 305 13.30 -7.48 -6.56
CA THR A 305 12.06 -8.26 -6.55
C THR A 305 12.16 -9.50 -5.68
N VAL A 306 13.30 -10.19 -5.65
CA VAL A 306 13.43 -11.51 -4.97
C VAL A 306 14.08 -11.40 -3.60
N LEU A 307 15.15 -10.60 -3.47
CA LEU A 307 16.01 -10.63 -2.27
C LEU A 307 15.67 -9.53 -1.27
N LEU A 308 15.19 -8.38 -1.74
CA LEU A 308 15.02 -7.25 -0.85
C LEU A 308 13.88 -7.46 0.14
N ILE A 309 12.78 -8.11 -0.28
CA ILE A 309 11.67 -8.37 0.64
C ILE A 309 12.09 -9.29 1.79
N PRO A 310 12.62 -10.52 1.57
CA PRO A 310 13.05 -11.35 2.69
C PRO A 310 14.04 -10.64 3.61
N ALA A 311 14.98 -9.87 3.03
CA ALA A 311 15.95 -9.11 3.82
C ALA A 311 15.29 -8.05 4.71
N LEU A 312 14.31 -7.30 4.19
CA LEU A 312 13.56 -6.30 4.95
C LEU A 312 12.63 -6.93 5.98
N GLY A 313 11.96 -8.03 5.62
CA GLY A 313 11.03 -8.73 6.48
C GLY A 313 11.73 -9.36 7.69
N TYR A 314 12.70 -10.25 7.43
CA TYR A 314 13.46 -10.88 8.50
C TYR A 314 14.35 -9.89 9.25
N GLY A 315 14.90 -8.89 8.57
CA GLY A 315 15.63 -7.79 9.21
C GLY A 315 14.73 -6.98 10.16
N GLY A 316 13.48 -6.71 9.76
CA GLY A 316 12.49 -6.04 10.60
C GLY A 316 12.14 -6.84 11.85
N ASN A 317 12.02 -8.16 11.75
CA ASN A 317 11.85 -9.02 12.93
C ASN A 317 13.05 -8.93 13.88
N LEU A 318 14.27 -9.01 13.36
CA LEU A 318 15.50 -8.94 14.17
C LEU A 318 15.66 -7.58 14.86
N ALA A 319 15.20 -6.51 14.22
CA ALA A 319 15.19 -5.17 14.77
C ALA A 319 14.00 -4.87 15.68
N GLY A 320 13.04 -5.79 15.83
CA GLY A 320 11.84 -5.60 16.66
C GLY A 320 10.78 -4.66 16.08
N VAL A 321 10.93 -4.20 14.83
CA VAL A 321 10.02 -3.24 14.18
C VAL A 321 8.97 -3.90 13.27
N GLY A 322 9.19 -5.18 12.92
CA GLY A 322 8.31 -5.94 12.02
C GLY A 322 8.35 -5.47 10.56
N PHE A 323 7.45 -6.01 9.73
CA PHE A 323 7.33 -5.62 8.32
C PHE A 323 5.91 -5.80 7.79
N PHE A 324 5.28 -4.70 7.37
CA PHE A 324 3.97 -4.75 6.73
C PHE A 324 4.12 -4.90 5.21
N TYR A 325 3.31 -5.78 4.62
CA TYR A 325 3.31 -6.01 3.16
C TYR A 325 3.11 -4.73 2.34
N ARG A 326 2.39 -3.73 2.87
CA ARG A 326 2.16 -2.42 2.22
C ARG A 326 3.44 -1.62 1.99
N TYR A 327 4.49 -1.88 2.78
CA TYR A 327 5.81 -1.26 2.59
C TYR A 327 6.49 -1.70 1.28
N ALA A 328 5.98 -2.76 0.65
CA ALA A 328 6.37 -3.24 -0.67
C ALA A 328 5.55 -2.63 -1.82
N ALA A 329 4.88 -1.48 -1.63
CA ALA A 329 4.09 -0.79 -2.68
C ALA A 329 4.84 -0.52 -4.00
N TRP A 330 6.18 -0.53 -3.98
CA TRP A 330 7.06 -0.40 -5.14
C TRP A 330 7.24 -1.69 -5.95
N LEU A 331 6.99 -2.87 -5.36
CA LEU A 331 7.21 -4.19 -5.95
C LEU A 331 6.43 -4.45 -7.26
N PRO A 332 5.21 -3.91 -7.48
CA PRO A 332 4.51 -4.06 -8.75
C PRO A 332 5.28 -3.52 -9.96
N ILE A 333 6.20 -2.55 -9.76
CA ILE A 333 6.95 -1.91 -10.83
C ILE A 333 7.94 -2.87 -11.51
N PRO A 334 8.97 -3.41 -10.82
CA PRO A 334 9.89 -4.35 -11.46
C PRO A 334 9.19 -5.66 -11.86
N TYR A 335 8.15 -6.06 -11.12
CA TYR A 335 7.31 -7.19 -11.47
C TYR A 335 6.63 -7.00 -12.84
N ALA A 336 5.96 -5.86 -13.07
CA ALA A 336 5.31 -5.56 -14.35
C ALA A 336 6.32 -5.44 -15.50
N LEU A 337 7.51 -4.89 -15.26
CA LEU A 337 8.60 -4.82 -16.25
C LEU A 337 9.11 -6.21 -16.65
N LEU A 338 9.31 -7.12 -15.69
CA LEU A 338 9.74 -8.49 -15.94
C LEU A 338 8.67 -9.30 -16.68
N ILE A 339 7.45 -9.36 -16.13
CA ILE A 339 6.37 -10.14 -16.71
C ILE A 339 5.93 -9.58 -18.06
N GLY A 340 5.89 -8.25 -18.21
CA GLY A 340 5.64 -7.60 -19.50
C GLY A 340 6.71 -7.89 -20.55
N ALA A 341 7.99 -7.97 -20.15
CA ALA A 341 9.04 -8.44 -21.05
C ALA A 341 8.84 -9.88 -21.50
N GLY A 342 8.41 -10.76 -20.59
CA GLY A 342 8.02 -12.13 -20.93
C GLY A 342 6.86 -12.20 -21.92
N ALA A 343 5.80 -11.45 -21.66
CA ALA A 343 4.61 -11.39 -22.51
C ALA A 343 4.88 -10.79 -23.90
N SER A 344 5.93 -9.98 -24.05
CA SER A 344 6.33 -9.42 -25.36
C SER A 344 6.62 -10.48 -26.44
N ARG A 345 6.85 -11.72 -26.04
CA ARG A 345 7.09 -12.87 -26.92
C ARG A 345 5.81 -13.65 -27.29
N SER A 346 4.63 -13.23 -26.84
CA SER A 346 3.34 -13.88 -27.07
C SER A 346 3.05 -14.14 -28.55
N VAL A 347 3.41 -13.18 -29.42
CA VAL A 347 3.29 -13.30 -30.88
C VAL A 347 4.01 -14.51 -31.50
N LYS A 348 4.98 -15.09 -30.78
CA LYS A 348 5.75 -16.26 -31.23
C LYS A 348 5.46 -17.53 -30.43
N ASN A 349 4.68 -17.44 -29.35
CA ASN A 349 4.46 -18.56 -28.45
C ASN A 349 3.05 -18.49 -27.83
N TRP A 350 2.22 -19.47 -28.18
CA TRP A 350 0.84 -19.55 -27.71
C TRP A 350 0.77 -19.77 -26.19
N LEU A 351 1.71 -20.52 -25.59
CA LEU A 351 1.77 -20.71 -24.13
C LEU A 351 1.99 -19.38 -23.40
N VAL A 352 2.85 -18.52 -23.94
CA VAL A 352 3.09 -17.16 -23.42
C VAL A 352 1.84 -16.30 -23.57
N SER A 353 1.12 -16.44 -24.69
CA SER A 353 -0.15 -15.75 -24.92
C SER A 353 -1.22 -16.17 -23.91
N CYS A 354 -1.40 -17.47 -23.70
CA CYS A 354 -2.30 -18.02 -22.69
C CYS A 354 -1.92 -17.56 -21.30
N ALA A 355 -0.64 -17.65 -20.91
CA ALA A 355 -0.19 -17.22 -19.60
C ALA A 355 -0.44 -15.72 -19.34
N ALA A 356 -0.19 -14.87 -20.34
CA ALA A 356 -0.47 -13.44 -20.25
C ALA A 356 -1.97 -13.16 -20.12
N ALA A 357 -2.81 -13.83 -20.92
CA ALA A 357 -4.27 -13.69 -20.87
C ALA A 357 -4.84 -14.16 -19.53
N THR A 358 -4.38 -15.33 -19.03
CA THR A 358 -4.78 -15.86 -17.73
C THR A 358 -4.42 -14.92 -16.60
N LEU A 359 -3.20 -14.38 -16.56
CA LEU A 359 -2.80 -13.45 -15.51
C LEU A 359 -3.61 -12.15 -15.56
N ILE A 360 -3.90 -11.61 -16.75
CA ILE A 360 -4.78 -10.44 -16.89
C ILE A 360 -6.21 -10.78 -16.41
N ALA A 361 -6.74 -11.96 -16.74
CA ALA A 361 -8.06 -12.39 -16.30
C ALA A 361 -8.14 -12.52 -14.77
N VAL A 362 -7.14 -13.12 -14.14
CA VAL A 362 -7.05 -13.22 -12.66
C VAL A 362 -6.98 -11.82 -12.03
N ASN A 363 -6.17 -10.91 -12.58
CA ASN A 363 -6.09 -9.54 -12.11
C ASN A 363 -7.42 -8.78 -12.21
N LEU A 364 -8.16 -8.97 -13.31
CA LEU A 364 -9.48 -8.35 -13.51
C LEU A 364 -10.54 -8.98 -12.59
N LEU A 365 -10.47 -10.28 -12.34
CA LEU A 365 -11.31 -10.96 -11.36
C LEU A 365 -11.06 -10.41 -9.95
N ALA A 366 -9.80 -10.26 -9.55
CA ALA A 366 -9.43 -9.63 -8.29
C ALA A 366 -10.03 -8.22 -8.16
N PHE A 367 -9.90 -7.40 -9.21
CA PHE A 367 -10.50 -6.07 -9.23
C PHE A 367 -12.03 -6.11 -9.11
N TYR A 368 -12.69 -7.03 -9.82
CA TYR A 368 -14.14 -7.22 -9.73
C TYR A 368 -14.58 -7.61 -8.32
N ASN A 369 -13.93 -8.61 -7.72
CA ASN A 369 -14.22 -9.07 -6.37
C ASN A 369 -14.07 -7.94 -5.35
N ARG A 370 -13.05 -7.09 -5.50
CA ARG A 370 -12.86 -5.93 -4.61
C ARG A 370 -14.04 -4.95 -4.64
N LEU A 371 -14.69 -4.79 -5.78
CA LEU A 371 -15.80 -3.84 -5.91
C LEU A 371 -17.14 -4.40 -5.47
N TYR A 372 -17.35 -5.70 -5.62
CA TYR A 372 -18.70 -6.27 -5.58
C TYR A 372 -18.88 -7.46 -4.64
N ASP A 373 -17.80 -8.06 -4.15
CA ASP A 373 -17.88 -9.17 -3.20
C ASP A 373 -17.73 -8.63 -1.76
N PRO A 374 -18.81 -8.68 -0.95
CA PRO A 374 -18.79 -8.18 0.42
C PRO A 374 -17.77 -8.87 1.33
N ALA A 375 -17.35 -10.10 0.99
CA ALA A 375 -16.34 -10.81 1.77
C ALA A 375 -14.98 -10.09 1.79
N TYR A 376 -14.70 -9.26 0.78
CA TYR A 376 -13.47 -8.47 0.68
C TYR A 376 -13.68 -6.97 0.89
N ALA A 377 -14.82 -6.57 1.45
CA ALA A 377 -15.02 -5.19 1.86
C ALA A 377 -13.90 -4.75 2.81
N GLU A 378 -13.62 -3.45 2.85
CA GLU A 378 -12.70 -2.85 3.82
C GLU A 378 -13.50 -2.17 4.93
N GLU A 379 -12.77 -1.69 5.94
CA GLU A 379 -13.33 -0.85 6.99
C GLU A 379 -14.01 0.39 6.38
N ASP A 380 -15.23 0.70 6.83
CA ASP A 380 -16.03 1.84 6.35
C ASP A 380 -16.66 2.58 7.53
N PHE A 381 -15.98 3.62 8.04
CA PHE A 381 -16.50 4.42 9.16
C PHE A 381 -17.72 5.26 8.81
N ARG A 382 -17.97 5.55 7.52
CA ARG A 382 -19.20 6.21 7.10
C ARG A 382 -20.39 5.27 7.31
N ALA A 383 -20.22 3.99 6.97
CA ALA A 383 -21.24 2.97 7.22
C ALA A 383 -21.46 2.73 8.72
N VAL A 384 -20.38 2.73 9.52
CA VAL A 384 -20.46 2.63 10.99
C VAL A 384 -21.24 3.81 11.58
N ALA A 385 -20.91 5.06 11.19
CA ALA A 385 -21.62 6.26 11.64
C ALA A 385 -23.10 6.24 11.26
N THR A 386 -23.40 5.89 10.00
CA THR A 386 -24.79 5.74 9.53
C THR A 386 -25.54 4.70 10.35
N LYS A 387 -24.89 3.57 10.66
CA LYS A 387 -25.52 2.51 11.46
C LYS A 387 -25.77 2.94 12.91
N LEU A 388 -24.88 3.76 13.48
CA LEU A 388 -25.09 4.36 14.80
C LEU A 388 -26.23 5.37 14.81
N ASP A 389 -26.46 6.11 13.72
CA ASP A 389 -27.61 7.02 13.58
C ASP A 389 -28.95 6.28 13.47
N GLU A 390 -28.94 5.05 12.97
CA GLU A 390 -30.13 4.19 12.96
C GLU A 390 -30.46 3.57 14.32
N LEU A 391 -29.42 3.28 15.12
CA LEU A 391 -29.55 2.51 16.37
C LEU A 391 -29.76 3.38 17.61
N ALA A 392 -29.17 4.56 17.63
CA ALA A 392 -29.02 5.40 18.80
C ALA A 392 -29.71 6.76 18.63
N GLU A 393 -30.14 7.35 19.75
CA GLU A 393 -30.66 8.72 19.76
C GLU A 393 -29.51 9.76 19.71
N PRO A 394 -29.76 10.96 19.15
CA PRO A 394 -28.77 12.04 19.17
C PRO A 394 -28.35 12.38 20.61
N GLY A 395 -27.03 12.50 20.85
CA GLY A 395 -26.47 12.80 22.16
C GLY A 395 -26.18 11.59 23.05
N GLU A 396 -26.62 10.38 22.71
CA GLU A 396 -26.20 9.17 23.43
C GLU A 396 -24.69 8.94 23.30
N SER A 397 -24.04 8.63 24.42
CA SER A 397 -22.58 8.47 24.51
C SER A 397 -22.07 7.26 23.74
N VAL A 398 -20.94 7.42 23.04
CA VAL A 398 -20.27 6.37 22.27
C VAL A 398 -18.89 6.08 22.86
N VAL A 399 -18.61 4.80 23.07
CA VAL A 399 -17.31 4.27 23.45
C VAL A 399 -16.69 3.58 22.24
N VAL A 400 -15.46 3.90 21.89
CA VAL A 400 -14.80 3.33 20.70
C VAL A 400 -13.53 2.58 21.08
N ALA A 401 -13.39 1.36 20.59
CA ALA A 401 -12.21 0.53 20.72
C ALA A 401 -11.01 1.19 20.03
N SER A 402 -10.07 1.74 20.79
CA SER A 402 -8.91 2.53 20.34
C SER A 402 -9.15 3.99 19.92
N HIS A 403 -8.10 4.78 20.07
CA HIS A 403 -8.08 6.20 19.72
C HIS A 403 -8.22 6.46 18.21
N TYR A 404 -7.56 5.66 17.35
CA TYR A 404 -7.62 5.87 15.90
C TYR A 404 -9.02 5.60 15.33
N MET A 405 -9.73 4.59 15.83
CA MET A 405 -11.13 4.36 15.46
C MET A 405 -12.02 5.52 15.95
N GLY A 406 -11.73 6.06 17.15
CA GLY A 406 -12.41 7.24 17.68
C GLY A 406 -12.29 8.47 16.78
N GLN A 407 -11.06 8.76 16.32
CA GLN A 407 -10.83 9.85 15.35
C GLN A 407 -11.58 9.61 14.03
N ALA A 408 -11.56 8.37 13.53
CA ALA A 408 -12.22 7.98 12.30
C ALA A 408 -13.74 8.10 12.37
N LEU A 409 -14.33 7.70 13.50
CA LEU A 409 -15.77 7.84 13.74
C LEU A 409 -16.16 9.30 13.93
N HIS A 410 -15.41 10.04 14.76
CA HIS A 410 -15.65 11.47 15.02
C HIS A 410 -15.59 12.30 13.73
N TYR A 411 -14.76 11.93 12.76
CA TYR A 411 -14.73 12.58 11.46
C TYR A 411 -16.08 12.56 10.73
N TYR A 412 -16.90 11.51 10.91
CA TYR A 412 -18.23 11.41 10.30
C TYR A 412 -19.36 11.92 11.20
N THR A 413 -19.27 11.72 12.52
CA THR A 413 -20.33 12.13 13.45
C THR A 413 -20.19 13.58 13.92
N GLY A 414 -18.98 14.14 13.88
CA GLY A 414 -18.66 15.43 14.50
C GLY A 414 -18.93 15.41 16.02
N ASP A 415 -19.34 16.56 16.55
CA ASP A 415 -19.67 16.76 17.97
C ASP A 415 -21.09 16.31 18.34
N SER A 416 -21.78 15.55 17.47
CA SER A 416 -23.17 15.16 17.70
C SER A 416 -23.34 14.23 18.90
N ARG A 417 -22.26 13.60 19.37
CA ARG A 417 -22.25 12.62 20.46
C ARG A 417 -20.94 12.69 21.25
N PRO A 418 -20.97 12.57 22.59
CA PRO A 418 -19.77 12.38 23.39
C PRO A 418 -19.05 11.09 22.98
N LEU A 419 -17.73 11.15 22.82
CA LEU A 419 -16.91 10.00 22.44
C LEU A 419 -15.80 9.76 23.46
N ALA A 420 -15.76 8.53 24.00
CA ALA A 420 -14.66 8.05 24.84
C ALA A 420 -13.92 6.90 24.13
N SER A 421 -12.61 6.78 24.37
CA SER A 421 -11.80 5.70 23.82
C SER A 421 -11.59 4.59 24.84
N PHE A 422 -11.72 3.36 24.37
CA PHE A 422 -11.57 2.13 25.13
C PHE A 422 -10.14 1.58 24.98
N PRO A 423 -9.44 1.20 26.07
CA PRO A 423 -8.05 0.73 26.03
C PRO A 423 -7.96 -0.73 25.57
N ILE A 424 -7.85 -0.95 24.26
CA ILE A 424 -7.85 -2.33 23.69
C ILE A 424 -6.45 -2.96 23.65
N PHE A 425 -5.40 -2.15 23.79
CA PHE A 425 -4.01 -2.55 23.50
C PHE A 425 -3.24 -3.06 24.70
N VAL A 426 -3.92 -3.31 25.82
CA VAL A 426 -3.26 -3.72 27.07
C VAL A 426 -2.83 -5.18 27.00
N GLN A 427 -1.52 -5.40 26.92
CA GLN A 427 -0.92 -6.71 26.69
C GLN A 427 -0.78 -7.55 27.96
N PHE A 428 -0.57 -6.92 29.12
CA PHE A 428 -0.33 -7.62 30.40
C PHE A 428 -1.61 -7.69 31.22
N GLU A 429 -1.95 -8.89 31.73
CA GLU A 429 -3.20 -9.13 32.47
C GLU A 429 -3.37 -8.19 33.67
N ASP A 430 -2.31 -8.00 34.46
CA ASP A 430 -2.35 -7.15 35.67
C ASP A 430 -2.65 -5.68 35.33
N VAL A 431 -2.12 -5.22 34.19
CA VAL A 431 -2.33 -3.87 33.66
C VAL A 431 -3.73 -3.77 33.03
N ARG A 432 -4.15 -4.80 32.29
CA ARG A 432 -5.46 -4.91 31.62
C ARG A 432 -6.60 -4.76 32.61
N GLN A 433 -6.53 -5.48 33.73
CA GLN A 433 -7.58 -5.43 34.75
C GLN A 433 -7.71 -4.05 35.39
N ARG A 434 -6.57 -3.38 35.63
CA ARG A 434 -6.50 -2.03 36.19
C ARG A 434 -7.03 -0.99 35.19
N GLU A 435 -6.55 -1.00 33.96
CA GLU A 435 -6.96 -0.02 32.95
C GLU A 435 -8.43 -0.16 32.55
N ILE A 436 -8.97 -1.39 32.48
CA ILE A 436 -10.41 -1.56 32.28
C ILE A 436 -11.18 -0.98 33.47
N ALA A 437 -10.73 -1.17 34.71
CA ALA A 437 -11.41 -0.61 35.89
C ALA A 437 -11.36 0.93 35.89
N GLU A 438 -10.18 1.52 35.66
CA GLU A 438 -9.99 2.96 35.54
C GLU A 438 -10.82 3.55 34.40
N PHE A 439 -10.87 2.90 33.24
CA PHE A 439 -11.72 3.29 32.12
C PHE A 439 -13.20 3.25 32.50
N LEU A 440 -13.66 2.14 33.09
CA LEU A 440 -15.04 2.00 33.50
C LEU A 440 -15.43 3.14 34.43
N ASP A 441 -14.59 3.49 35.41
CA ASP A 441 -14.83 4.58 36.38
C ASP A 441 -15.01 5.97 35.75
N THR A 442 -14.58 6.17 34.50
CA THR A 442 -14.88 7.40 33.74
C THR A 442 -16.30 7.48 33.19
N LEU A 443 -17.02 6.35 33.12
CA LEU A 443 -18.38 6.27 32.58
C LEU A 443 -19.42 6.60 33.66
N GLN A 444 -20.39 7.44 33.36
CA GLN A 444 -21.52 7.73 34.25
C GLN A 444 -22.39 6.47 34.51
N PRO A 445 -22.71 6.15 35.78
CA PRO A 445 -23.67 5.12 36.12
C PRO A 445 -25.09 5.46 35.67
N GLY A 446 -25.87 4.46 35.27
CA GLY A 446 -27.25 4.57 34.78
C GLY A 446 -27.37 5.08 33.34
N GLU A 447 -26.26 5.44 32.70
CA GLU A 447 -26.24 5.91 31.31
C GLU A 447 -26.12 4.74 30.34
N ARG A 448 -26.78 4.89 29.19
CA ARG A 448 -26.72 3.96 28.07
C ARG A 448 -25.56 4.33 27.15
N TYR A 449 -24.74 3.34 26.82
CA TYR A 449 -23.57 3.52 25.96
C TYR A 449 -23.67 2.65 24.71
N TRP A 450 -23.26 3.22 23.59
CA TRP A 450 -22.99 2.48 22.36
C TRP A 450 -21.50 2.20 22.27
N ILE A 451 -21.14 0.93 22.06
CA ILE A 451 -19.73 0.53 21.98
C ILE A 451 -19.42 0.12 20.55
N VAL A 452 -18.49 0.83 19.91
CA VAL A 452 -17.96 0.47 18.59
C VAL A 452 -16.64 -0.24 18.78
N SER A 453 -16.55 -1.48 18.31
CA SER A 453 -15.33 -2.28 18.42
C SER A 453 -14.87 -2.85 17.10
N GLN A 454 -13.57 -3.08 16.97
CA GLN A 454 -13.05 -3.85 15.83
C GLN A 454 -13.35 -5.34 16.02
N TRP A 455 -13.67 -6.01 14.91
CA TRP A 455 -13.74 -7.46 14.88
C TRP A 455 -12.33 -8.04 15.05
N LEU A 456 -12.18 -8.96 16.00
CA LEU A 456 -10.91 -9.60 16.31
C LEU A 456 -10.99 -11.13 16.26
N PRO A 457 -9.98 -11.81 15.72
CA PRO A 457 -9.95 -13.28 15.75
C PRO A 457 -9.79 -13.80 17.17
N LYS A 458 -10.16 -15.08 17.37
CA LYS A 458 -10.23 -15.70 18.70
C LYS A 458 -8.89 -15.66 19.45
N ASP A 459 -7.79 -15.79 18.72
CA ASP A 459 -6.44 -15.90 19.29
C ASP A 459 -5.72 -14.54 19.40
N ASP A 460 -6.41 -13.42 19.13
CA ASP A 460 -5.83 -12.08 19.27
C ASP A 460 -5.86 -11.63 20.73
N VAL A 461 -4.69 -11.27 21.29
CA VAL A 461 -4.58 -10.79 22.69
C VAL A 461 -5.48 -9.58 22.96
N ARG A 462 -5.71 -8.72 21.96
CA ARG A 462 -6.60 -7.55 22.11
C ARG A 462 -8.06 -7.95 22.25
N ARG A 463 -8.43 -9.13 21.73
CA ARG A 463 -9.78 -9.66 21.85
C ARG A 463 -10.10 -9.99 23.30
N GLU A 464 -9.16 -10.55 24.04
CA GLU A 464 -9.37 -10.85 25.46
C GLU A 464 -9.67 -9.58 26.25
N THR A 465 -8.88 -8.52 26.05
CA THR A 465 -9.10 -7.19 26.66
C THR A 465 -10.47 -6.63 26.30
N ARG A 466 -10.84 -6.69 25.02
CA ARG A 466 -12.16 -6.26 24.53
C ARG A 466 -13.30 -7.07 25.17
N ASP A 467 -13.23 -8.39 25.09
CA ASP A 467 -14.30 -9.28 25.53
C ASP A 467 -14.49 -9.16 27.06
N ALA A 468 -13.41 -9.00 27.83
CA ALA A 468 -13.46 -8.75 29.27
C ALA A 468 -14.19 -7.44 29.63
N ALA A 469 -13.94 -6.37 28.89
CA ALA A 469 -14.65 -5.10 29.12
C ALA A 469 -16.10 -5.14 28.67
N LEU A 470 -16.39 -5.73 27.52
CA LEU A 470 -17.77 -5.94 27.04
C LEU A 470 -18.57 -6.75 28.07
N GLN A 471 -17.98 -7.79 28.65
CA GLN A 471 -18.62 -8.58 29.70
C GLN A 471 -18.91 -7.76 30.96
N ARG A 472 -17.97 -6.94 31.42
CA ARG A 472 -18.17 -6.05 32.58
C ARG A 472 -19.24 -4.99 32.37
N LEU A 473 -19.40 -4.54 31.14
CA LEU A 473 -20.44 -3.58 30.73
C LEU A 473 -21.80 -4.24 30.47
N GLY A 474 -21.90 -5.57 30.53
CA GLY A 474 -23.11 -6.29 30.12
C GLY A 474 -23.49 -6.02 28.66
N ALA A 475 -22.49 -5.82 27.80
CA ALA A 475 -22.69 -5.34 26.44
C ALA A 475 -23.37 -6.39 25.55
N VAL A 476 -24.37 -5.96 24.78
CA VAL A 476 -25.16 -6.80 23.88
C VAL A 476 -24.88 -6.38 22.44
N LEU A 477 -24.49 -7.32 21.58
CA LEU A 477 -24.25 -7.06 20.15
C LEU A 477 -25.56 -6.65 19.47
N ARG A 478 -25.54 -5.51 18.77
CA ARG A 478 -26.70 -4.96 18.03
C ARG A 478 -26.51 -4.94 16.53
N ALA A 479 -25.28 -4.76 16.05
CA ALA A 479 -24.96 -4.84 14.63
C ALA A 479 -23.53 -5.32 14.40
N GLU A 480 -23.34 -6.05 13.30
CA GLU A 480 -22.03 -6.42 12.78
C GLU A 480 -21.89 -5.82 11.37
N LEU A 481 -20.85 -5.00 11.20
CA LEU A 481 -20.41 -4.47 9.91
C LEU A 481 -19.09 -5.16 9.52
N ASN A 482 -18.58 -4.85 8.33
CA ASN A 482 -17.30 -5.38 7.91
C ASN A 482 -16.17 -4.85 8.81
N GLN A 483 -15.49 -5.76 9.51
CA GLN A 483 -14.41 -5.48 10.47
C GLN A 483 -14.79 -4.64 11.70
N THR A 484 -16.08 -4.33 11.91
CA THR A 484 -16.56 -3.51 13.03
C THR A 484 -17.83 -4.11 13.64
N GLU A 485 -17.93 -4.06 14.96
CA GLU A 485 -19.05 -4.56 15.76
C GLU A 485 -19.62 -3.41 16.59
N ILE A 486 -20.95 -3.31 16.70
CA ILE A 486 -21.64 -2.30 17.50
C ILE A 486 -22.43 -3.00 18.60
N TYR A 487 -22.15 -2.64 19.84
CA TYR A 487 -22.81 -3.15 21.04
C TYR A 487 -23.56 -2.04 21.77
N GLU A 488 -24.52 -2.45 22.59
CA GLU A 488 -25.24 -1.60 23.53
C GLU A 488 -24.91 -2.06 24.95
N ALA A 489 -24.67 -1.11 25.86
CA ALA A 489 -24.45 -1.37 27.27
C ALA A 489 -25.18 -0.34 28.15
N THR A 490 -25.41 -0.68 29.41
CA THR A 490 -25.91 0.25 30.44
C THR A 490 -25.07 0.02 31.68
N ARG A 491 -24.39 1.06 32.17
CA ARG A 491 -23.52 0.95 33.36
C ARG A 491 -24.32 1.06 34.64
#